data_AF-A0A6A6D9C8-F1
#
_entry.id   AF-A0A6A6D9C8-F1
#
_cell.length_a   1.000
_cell.length_b   1.000
_cell.length_c   1.000
_cell.angle_alpha   90.00
_cell.angle_beta   90.00
_cell.angle_gamma   90.00
#
_symmetry.space_group_name_H-M   'P 1'
#
loop_
_entity.id
_entity.type
_entity.pdbx_description
1 polymer ?
#
loop_
_entity_poly.entity_id
_entity_poly.type
_entity_poly.pdbx_seq_one_letter_code
_entity_poly.pdbx_strand_id
1 'polypeptide(L)'
;MAVTNDMLKREEKCIGITAERKYYHVDNAFIKRSLRPHEWQLSKFKGTIHVPRQGKERILNEAACLRFIRDNSDIPVPHLHCSFEDDGAVYLVMEYVSGVGMDSLVESQRAIVMQELERHLQTLRGLRSSRIGGPSGHVVLPYRASRITFRDDWNLPSSETEEFVFCHNDLSQKNVIVDPGSLKVAAIIDWEYAGFYPEYFERRFFERDGPSVAVDGEEDDSQKLVDFVQSK
;
A
#
# COMPACT_ATOMS: atom_id res chain seq x y z
N MET A 1 -4.41 -27.85 -13.93
CA MET A 1 -5.70 -27.17 -14.20
C MET A 1 -5.51 -25.71 -13.81
N ALA A 2 -5.86 -24.77 -14.69
CA ALA A 2 -5.70 -23.34 -14.41
C ALA A 2 -6.63 -22.92 -13.25
N VAL A 3 -6.09 -22.34 -12.18
CA VAL A 3 -6.93 -21.80 -11.10
C VAL A 3 -7.44 -20.42 -11.54
N THR A 4 -8.76 -20.25 -11.65
CA THR A 4 -9.40 -18.97 -11.97
C THR A 4 -9.97 -18.29 -10.73
N ASN A 5 -10.26 -16.99 -10.80
CA ASN A 5 -10.95 -16.26 -9.73
C ASN A 5 -12.24 -16.97 -9.27
N ASP A 6 -13.02 -17.51 -10.21
CA ASP A 6 -14.27 -18.21 -9.88
C ASP A 6 -14.03 -19.55 -9.15
N MET A 7 -12.88 -20.20 -9.40
CA MET A 7 -12.47 -21.39 -8.63
C MET A 7 -12.02 -21.03 -7.21
N LEU A 8 -11.52 -19.80 -6.99
CA LEU A 8 -11.08 -19.30 -5.69
C LEU A 8 -12.18 -18.64 -4.85
N LYS A 9 -13.28 -18.21 -5.48
CA LYS A 9 -14.47 -17.55 -4.86
C LYS A 9 -15.33 -18.47 -3.99
N ARG A 10 -14.79 -19.61 -3.53
CA ARG A 10 -15.54 -20.63 -2.78
C ARG A 10 -15.64 -20.34 -1.28
N GLU A 11 -14.91 -19.35 -0.80
CA GLU A 11 -14.81 -19.03 0.63
C GLU A 11 -15.88 -18.01 1.03
N GLU A 12 -16.63 -18.32 2.09
CA GLU A 12 -17.64 -17.43 2.66
C GLU A 12 -17.02 -16.08 3.04
N LYS A 13 -17.77 -14.98 2.87
CA LYS A 13 -17.34 -13.61 3.18
C LYS A 13 -16.14 -13.07 2.38
N CYS A 14 -15.66 -13.81 1.38
CA CYS A 14 -14.67 -13.32 0.41
C CYS A 14 -15.34 -12.30 -0.53
N ILE A 15 -14.96 -11.03 -0.42
CA ILE A 15 -15.54 -9.92 -1.18
C ILE A 15 -14.72 -9.56 -2.43
N GLY A 16 -13.49 -10.06 -2.54
CA GLY A 16 -12.63 -9.74 -3.68
C GLY A 16 -11.43 -10.68 -3.80
N ILE A 17 -11.01 -10.92 -5.05
CA ILE A 17 -9.82 -11.73 -5.37
C ILE A 17 -9.07 -11.02 -6.50
N THR A 18 -7.77 -10.84 -6.32
CA THR A 18 -6.84 -10.37 -7.34
C THR A 18 -5.80 -11.46 -7.61
N ALA A 19 -4.93 -11.24 -8.60
CA ALA A 19 -3.77 -12.10 -8.84
C ALA A 19 -2.78 -12.13 -7.66
N GLU A 20 -2.95 -11.25 -6.68
CA GLU A 20 -2.03 -11.06 -5.54
C GLU A 20 -2.65 -11.51 -4.21
N ARG A 21 -3.95 -11.25 -4.01
CA ARG A 21 -4.60 -11.31 -2.69
C ARG A 21 -6.06 -11.76 -2.75
N LYS A 22 -6.56 -12.24 -1.61
CA LYS A 22 -7.99 -12.31 -1.30
C LYS A 22 -8.36 -11.25 -0.25
N TYR A 23 -9.60 -10.77 -0.33
CA TYR A 23 -10.16 -9.77 0.56
C TYR A 23 -11.45 -10.28 1.17
N TYR A 24 -11.60 -10.08 2.47
CA TYR A 24 -12.79 -10.49 3.21
C TYR A 24 -13.30 -9.32 4.04
N HIS A 25 -14.61 -9.32 4.24
CA HIS A 25 -15.27 -8.42 5.18
C HIS A 25 -16.10 -9.26 6.14
N VAL A 26 -15.72 -9.24 7.41
CA VAL A 26 -16.32 -10.06 8.46
C VAL A 26 -16.67 -9.15 9.62
N ASP A 27 -17.97 -8.92 9.83
CA ASP A 27 -18.48 -8.03 10.87
C ASP A 27 -17.85 -6.63 10.77
N ASN A 28 -17.02 -6.21 11.72
CA ASN A 28 -16.30 -4.92 11.68
C ASN A 28 -14.83 -5.05 11.25
N ALA A 29 -14.44 -6.17 10.63
CA ALA A 29 -13.07 -6.44 10.22
C ALA A 29 -12.92 -6.52 8.70
N PHE A 30 -11.90 -5.85 8.19
CA PHE A 30 -11.38 -6.04 6.84
C PHE A 30 -10.14 -6.92 6.89
N ILE A 31 -10.12 -7.95 6.04
CA ILE A 31 -9.04 -8.94 6.02
C ILE A 31 -8.38 -8.95 4.65
N LYS A 32 -7.07 -8.73 4.60
CA LYS A 32 -6.25 -9.03 3.42
C LYS A 32 -5.51 -10.34 3.65
N ARG A 33 -5.48 -11.20 2.64
CA ARG A 33 -4.74 -12.46 2.67
C ARG A 33 -3.91 -12.62 1.41
N SER A 34 -2.63 -12.95 1.53
CA SER A 34 -1.82 -13.32 0.36
C SER A 34 -2.33 -14.63 -0.24
N LEU A 35 -2.24 -14.80 -1.55
CA LEU A 35 -2.50 -16.11 -2.16
C LEU A 35 -1.47 -17.15 -1.71
N ARG A 36 -1.93 -18.37 -1.44
CA ARG A 36 -1.05 -19.53 -1.24
C ARG A 36 -0.40 -19.93 -2.57
N PRO A 37 0.75 -20.62 -2.57
CA PRO A 37 1.38 -21.08 -3.81
C PRO A 37 0.46 -21.89 -4.75
N HIS A 38 -0.40 -22.73 -4.18
CA HIS A 38 -1.37 -23.52 -4.95
C HIS A 38 -2.61 -22.73 -5.40
N GLU A 39 -2.75 -21.46 -4.99
CA GLU A 39 -3.79 -20.53 -5.41
C GLU A 39 -3.31 -19.52 -6.46
N TRP A 40 -2.01 -19.53 -6.79
CA TRP A 40 -1.46 -18.61 -7.79
C TRP A 40 -2.13 -18.80 -9.15
N GLN A 41 -2.43 -17.67 -9.79
CA GLN A 41 -3.26 -17.64 -10.99
C GLN A 41 -2.42 -17.81 -12.26
N LEU A 42 -3.02 -18.33 -13.34
CA LEU A 42 -2.36 -18.31 -14.64
C LEU A 42 -2.47 -16.92 -15.29
N SER A 43 -1.34 -16.40 -15.75
CA SER A 43 -1.31 -15.25 -16.65
C SER A 43 -1.98 -15.66 -17.97
N LYS A 44 -3.14 -15.06 -18.27
CA LYS A 44 -3.86 -15.30 -19.53
C LYS A 44 -3.04 -14.92 -20.78
N PHE A 45 -2.09 -13.99 -20.62
CA PHE A 45 -1.24 -13.52 -21.71
C PHE A 45 -0.01 -14.41 -21.94
N LYS A 46 0.66 -14.84 -20.88
CA LYS A 46 1.93 -15.60 -20.97
C LYS A 46 1.75 -17.11 -20.87
N GLY A 47 0.59 -17.58 -20.41
CA GLY A 47 0.35 -19.01 -20.10
C GLY A 47 1.14 -19.53 -18.89
N THR A 48 1.88 -18.67 -18.19
CA THR A 48 2.68 -19.01 -17.01
C THR A 48 1.94 -18.69 -15.72
N ILE A 49 2.30 -19.36 -14.62
CA ILE A 49 1.83 -18.99 -13.28
C ILE A 49 2.32 -17.58 -12.96
N HIS A 50 1.41 -16.72 -12.52
CA HIS A 50 1.70 -15.41 -11.97
C HIS A 50 2.06 -15.57 -10.49
N VAL A 51 3.33 -15.36 -10.17
CA VAL A 51 3.84 -15.40 -8.80
C VAL A 51 3.77 -13.99 -8.22
N PRO A 52 2.97 -13.74 -7.16
CA PRO A 52 2.93 -12.46 -6.46
C PRO A 52 4.32 -12.03 -5.99
N ARG A 53 4.81 -10.89 -6.48
CA ARG A 53 6.12 -10.37 -6.06
C ARG A 53 6.04 -9.78 -4.67
N GLN A 54 6.96 -10.19 -3.79
CA GLN A 54 6.96 -9.81 -2.38
C GLN A 54 5.56 -9.91 -1.73
N GLY A 55 4.77 -10.94 -2.11
CA GLY A 55 3.35 -11.00 -1.79
C GLY A 55 3.07 -11.11 -0.29
N LYS A 56 3.95 -11.79 0.45
CA LYS A 56 3.87 -11.92 1.92
C LYS A 56 4.47 -10.70 2.59
N GLU A 57 5.65 -10.30 2.14
CA GLU A 57 6.46 -9.20 2.67
C GLU A 57 5.69 -7.88 2.62
N ARG A 58 4.92 -7.63 1.55
CA ARG A 58 4.06 -6.45 1.44
C ARG A 58 2.93 -6.41 2.46
N ILE A 59 2.34 -7.55 2.80
CA ILE A 59 1.30 -7.63 3.85
C ILE A 59 1.92 -7.44 5.24
N LEU A 60 3.06 -8.07 5.49
CA LEU A 60 3.82 -7.88 6.74
C LEU A 60 4.27 -6.43 6.90
N ASN A 61 4.67 -5.79 5.80
CA ASN A 61 5.03 -4.38 5.76
C ASN A 61 3.82 -3.50 6.08
N GLU A 62 2.67 -3.73 5.46
CA GLU A 62 1.43 -3.02 5.77
C GLU A 62 1.08 -3.12 7.27
N ALA A 63 1.15 -4.31 7.86
CA ALA A 63 0.92 -4.49 9.30
C ALA A 63 1.90 -3.67 10.16
N ALA A 64 3.18 -3.66 9.79
CA ALA A 64 4.21 -2.90 10.52
C ALA A 64 4.01 -1.39 10.37
N CYS A 65 3.65 -0.91 9.18
CA CYS A 65 3.32 0.49 8.91
C CYS A 65 2.12 0.96 9.72
N LEU A 66 1.03 0.18 9.79
CA LEU A 66 -0.15 0.53 10.58
C LEU A 66 0.18 0.73 12.07
N ARG A 67 1.01 -0.14 12.65
CA ARG A 67 1.49 0.04 14.03
C ARG A 67 2.36 1.28 14.16
N PHE A 68 3.36 1.41 13.29
CA PHE A 68 4.32 2.50 13.34
C PHE A 68 3.64 3.87 13.23
N ILE A 69 2.75 4.07 12.26
CA ILE A 69 2.03 5.33 12.06
C ILE A 69 1.16 5.66 13.27
N ARG A 70 0.45 4.67 13.81
CA ARG A 70 -0.37 4.86 15.02
C ARG A 70 0.45 5.25 16.24
N ASP A 71 1.60 4.63 16.43
CA ASP A 71 2.44 4.85 17.62
C ASP A 71 3.22 6.17 17.55
N ASN A 72 3.43 6.72 16.35
CA ASN A 72 4.33 7.86 16.11
C ASN A 72 3.64 9.09 15.48
N SER A 73 2.32 9.06 15.27
CA SER A 73 1.59 10.17 14.67
C SER A 73 0.10 10.18 15.07
N ASP A 74 -0.61 11.22 14.65
CA ASP A 74 -2.06 11.36 14.75
C ASP A 74 -2.78 11.02 13.43
N ILE A 75 -2.07 10.47 12.44
CA ILE A 75 -2.65 10.13 11.15
C ILE A 75 -3.69 9.02 11.34
N PRO A 76 -4.95 9.23 10.92
CA PRO A 76 -5.98 8.20 11.02
C PRO A 76 -5.61 6.98 10.17
N VAL A 77 -5.46 5.82 10.82
CA VAL A 77 -5.22 4.52 10.16
C VAL A 77 -6.11 3.44 10.78
N PRO A 78 -6.53 2.41 10.02
CA PRO A 78 -7.36 1.33 10.54
C PRO A 78 -6.73 0.64 11.75
N HIS A 79 -7.54 0.23 12.73
CA HIS A 79 -7.03 -0.55 13.85
C HIS A 79 -6.58 -1.95 13.45
N LEU A 80 -5.27 -2.18 13.45
CA LEU A 80 -4.70 -3.51 13.28
C LEU A 80 -5.10 -4.42 14.46
N HIS A 81 -5.91 -5.44 14.20
CA HIS A 81 -6.24 -6.45 15.20
C HIS A 81 -5.12 -7.49 15.31
N CYS A 82 -4.67 -8.04 14.18
CA CYS A 82 -3.53 -8.94 14.14
C CYS A 82 -2.94 -9.09 12.72
N SER A 83 -1.72 -9.62 12.67
CA SER A 83 -1.10 -10.11 11.45
C SER A 83 -0.37 -11.40 11.77
N PHE A 84 -0.59 -12.45 10.98
CA PHE A 84 -0.01 -13.77 11.23
C PHE A 84 0.15 -14.56 9.92
N GLU A 85 1.01 -15.56 9.95
CA GLU A 85 1.14 -16.52 8.85
C GLU A 85 0.45 -17.83 9.23
N ASP A 86 -0.33 -18.37 8.30
CA ASP A 86 -0.96 -19.68 8.39
C ASP A 86 -1.05 -20.32 7.00
N ASP A 87 -0.74 -21.62 6.93
CA ASP A 87 -0.74 -22.42 5.69
C ASP A 87 -0.08 -21.73 4.49
N GLY A 88 1.10 -21.14 4.71
CA GLY A 88 1.88 -20.47 3.67
C GLY A 88 1.25 -19.18 3.13
N ALA A 89 0.26 -18.59 3.82
CA ALA A 89 -0.30 -17.28 3.54
C ALA A 89 -0.18 -16.34 4.73
N VAL A 90 0.01 -15.05 4.47
CA VAL A 90 -0.04 -14.00 5.49
C VAL A 90 -1.45 -13.41 5.51
N TYR A 91 -1.98 -13.25 6.72
CA TYR A 91 -3.25 -12.60 7.00
C TYR A 91 -2.98 -11.27 7.70
N LEU A 92 -3.64 -10.22 7.23
CA LEU A 92 -3.73 -8.92 7.86
C LEU A 92 -5.20 -8.71 8.24
N VAL A 93 -5.48 -8.65 9.53
CA VAL A 93 -6.83 -8.43 10.06
C VAL A 93 -6.84 -7.05 10.71
N MET A 94 -7.64 -6.15 10.17
CA MET A 94 -7.77 -4.79 10.66
C MET A 94 -9.23 -4.36 10.72
N GLU A 95 -9.48 -3.26 11.40
CA GLU A 95 -10.78 -2.59 11.43
C GLU A 95 -11.26 -2.26 10.01
N TYR A 96 -12.54 -2.54 9.75
CA TYR A 96 -13.23 -2.00 8.59
C TYR A 96 -13.67 -0.57 8.91
N VAL A 97 -12.96 0.41 8.33
CA VAL A 97 -13.27 1.83 8.53
C VAL A 97 -14.45 2.23 7.64
N SER A 98 -15.53 2.70 8.27
CA SER A 98 -16.71 3.19 7.56
C SER A 98 -16.45 4.56 6.92
N GLY A 99 -16.97 4.78 5.72
CA GLY A 99 -16.85 6.03 4.99
C GLY A 99 -16.95 5.83 3.48
N VAL A 100 -16.55 6.85 2.74
CA VAL A 100 -16.44 6.80 1.27
C VAL A 100 -15.01 7.13 0.85
N GLY A 101 -14.57 6.58 -0.29
CA GLY A 101 -13.29 6.99 -0.88
C GLY A 101 -13.32 8.46 -1.30
N MET A 102 -12.20 9.17 -1.17
CA MET A 102 -12.10 10.57 -1.60
C MET A 102 -12.39 10.75 -3.09
N ASP A 103 -12.16 9.71 -3.91
CA ASP A 103 -12.48 9.66 -5.34
C ASP A 103 -13.99 9.81 -5.63
N SER A 104 -14.84 9.41 -4.67
CA SER A 104 -16.29 9.49 -4.78
C SER A 104 -16.86 10.87 -4.44
N LEU A 105 -16.02 11.79 -3.93
CA LEU A 105 -16.44 13.14 -3.54
C LEU A 105 -16.40 14.11 -4.72
N VAL A 106 -17.27 15.12 -4.68
CA VAL A 106 -17.19 16.24 -5.64
C VAL A 106 -15.98 17.13 -5.35
N GLU A 107 -15.56 17.91 -6.34
CA GLU A 107 -14.34 18.73 -6.28
C GLU A 107 -14.28 19.67 -5.06
N SER A 108 -15.38 20.35 -4.74
CA SER A 108 -15.45 21.26 -3.60
C SER A 108 -15.27 20.55 -2.25
N GLN A 109 -15.76 19.31 -2.12
CA GLN A 109 -15.57 18.49 -0.93
C GLN A 109 -14.15 17.94 -0.86
N ARG A 110 -13.60 17.47 -1.99
CA ARG A 110 -12.19 17.02 -2.06
C ARG A 110 -11.23 18.13 -1.64
N ALA A 111 -11.47 19.38 -2.05
CA ALA A 111 -10.62 20.51 -1.66
C ALA A 111 -10.57 20.74 -0.13
N ILE A 112 -11.61 20.35 0.62
CA ILE A 112 -11.62 20.40 2.09
C ILE A 112 -10.77 19.26 2.66
N VAL A 113 -10.97 18.04 2.17
CA VAL A 113 -10.21 16.85 2.59
C VAL A 113 -8.71 17.01 2.29
N MET A 114 -8.36 17.59 1.15
CA MET A 114 -6.97 17.85 0.76
C MET A 114 -6.24 18.73 1.77
N GLN A 115 -6.90 19.72 2.38
CA GLN A 115 -6.27 20.55 3.41
C GLN A 115 -5.88 19.75 4.66
N GLU A 116 -6.67 18.73 5.00
CA GLU A 116 -6.31 17.80 6.07
C GLU A 116 -5.19 16.86 5.63
N LEU A 117 -5.25 16.33 4.42
CA LEU A 117 -4.23 15.45 3.87
C LEU A 117 -2.85 16.12 3.78
N GLU A 118 -2.78 17.43 3.48
CA GLU A 118 -1.54 18.19 3.54
C GLU A 118 -0.88 18.19 4.91
N ARG A 119 -1.68 18.27 5.98
CA ARG A 119 -1.15 18.19 7.34
C ARG A 119 -0.57 16.81 7.61
N HIS A 120 -1.28 15.75 7.20
CA HIS A 120 -0.80 14.37 7.32
C HIS A 120 0.50 14.14 6.54
N LEU A 121 0.65 14.72 5.35
CA LEU A 121 1.90 14.68 4.59
C LEU A 121 3.05 15.40 5.29
N GLN A 122 2.79 16.54 5.94
CA GLN A 122 3.80 17.22 6.75
C GLN A 122 4.24 16.35 7.93
N THR A 123 3.30 15.69 8.59
CA THR A 123 3.59 14.71 9.66
C THR A 123 4.45 13.56 9.15
N LEU A 124 4.09 12.96 8.01
CA LEU A 124 4.88 11.89 7.38
C LEU A 124 6.31 12.32 7.04
N ARG A 125 6.49 13.55 6.51
CA ARG A 125 7.82 14.14 6.23
C ARG A 125 8.65 14.38 7.49
N GLY A 126 7.99 14.58 8.64
CA GLY A 126 8.63 14.74 9.94
C GLY A 126 9.15 13.41 10.51
N LEU A 127 8.56 12.28 10.13
CA LEU A 127 9.03 10.95 10.49
C LEU A 127 10.26 10.60 9.66
N ARG A 128 11.43 10.55 10.32
CA ARG A 128 12.71 10.36 9.66
C ARG A 128 13.41 9.06 10.06
N SER A 129 14.28 8.58 9.18
CA SER A 129 15.15 7.43 9.45
C SER A 129 16.44 7.52 8.66
N SER A 130 17.48 6.89 9.17
CA SER A 130 18.71 6.62 8.43
C SER A 130 18.63 5.34 7.58
N ARG A 131 17.56 4.54 7.70
CA ARG A 131 17.39 3.28 6.98
C ARG A 131 16.37 3.42 5.86
N ILE A 132 16.62 2.77 4.72
CA ILE A 132 15.66 2.65 3.62
C ILE A 132 14.78 1.42 3.86
N GLY A 133 13.49 1.55 3.59
CA GLY A 133 12.53 0.45 3.70
C GLY A 133 11.46 0.67 4.77
N GLY A 134 10.54 -0.27 4.88
CA GLY A 134 9.44 -0.16 5.83
C GLY A 134 9.81 -0.62 7.24
N PRO A 135 8.97 -0.33 8.24
CA PRO A 135 9.19 -0.73 9.64
C PRO A 135 9.29 -2.24 9.86
N SER A 136 8.83 -3.04 8.89
CA SER A 136 9.00 -4.50 8.89
C SER A 136 10.45 -4.96 8.66
N GLY A 137 11.33 -4.05 8.22
CA GLY A 137 12.68 -4.36 7.78
C GLY A 137 12.78 -4.77 6.32
N HIS A 138 11.66 -4.96 5.62
CA HIS A 138 11.64 -5.20 4.18
C HIS A 138 11.73 -3.89 3.40
N VAL A 139 12.49 -3.92 2.30
CA VAL A 139 12.46 -2.86 1.30
C VAL A 139 11.40 -3.24 0.26
N VAL A 140 10.28 -2.53 0.29
CA VAL A 140 9.19 -2.69 -0.68
C VAL A 140 9.19 -1.47 -1.60
N LEU A 141 9.54 -1.66 -2.87
CA LEU A 141 9.50 -0.55 -3.83
C LEU A 141 8.06 -0.21 -4.21
N PRO A 142 7.74 1.08 -4.47
CA PRO A 142 6.45 1.48 -5.01
C PRO A 142 6.08 0.67 -6.26
N TYR A 143 4.79 0.39 -6.46
CA TYR A 143 4.31 -0.42 -7.60
C TYR A 143 4.91 0.02 -8.95
N ARG A 144 5.00 1.34 -9.19
CA ARG A 144 5.57 1.91 -10.43
C ARG A 144 7.03 1.52 -10.67
N ALA A 145 7.86 1.53 -9.63
CA ALA A 145 9.25 1.08 -9.69
C ALA A 145 9.36 -0.45 -9.76
N SER A 146 8.56 -1.17 -8.95
CA SER A 146 8.61 -2.64 -8.92
C SER A 146 8.28 -3.25 -10.27
N ARG A 147 7.43 -2.62 -11.10
CA ARG A 147 7.08 -3.13 -12.44
C ARG A 147 8.24 -3.19 -13.43
N ILE A 148 9.27 -2.36 -13.27
CA ILE A 148 10.35 -2.23 -14.25
C ILE A 148 11.67 -2.87 -13.79
N THR A 149 11.82 -3.14 -12.49
CA THR A 149 12.94 -3.95 -11.98
C THR A 149 12.51 -5.41 -11.78
N PHE A 150 13.41 -6.36 -12.03
CA PHE A 150 13.20 -7.79 -11.75
C PHE A 150 13.76 -8.22 -10.37
N ARG A 151 14.30 -7.27 -9.61
CA ARG A 151 14.95 -7.51 -8.32
C ARG A 151 14.01 -7.18 -7.16
N ASP A 152 13.89 -8.10 -6.21
CA ASP A 152 13.10 -7.96 -4.98
C ASP A 152 13.95 -8.10 -3.70
N ASP A 153 15.21 -8.54 -3.82
CA ASP A 153 16.15 -8.80 -2.72
C ASP A 153 17.09 -7.61 -2.50
N TRP A 154 16.52 -6.52 -1.99
CA TRP A 154 17.27 -5.31 -1.67
C TRP A 154 17.87 -5.39 -0.27
N ASN A 155 19.19 -5.27 -0.19
CA ASN A 155 19.93 -5.10 1.07
C ASN A 155 20.66 -3.77 1.00
N LEU A 156 20.00 -2.70 1.46
CA LEU A 156 20.46 -1.34 1.32
C LEU A 156 21.18 -0.88 2.61
N PRO A 157 22.32 -0.18 2.50
CA PRO A 157 23.04 0.33 3.67
C PRO A 157 22.23 1.41 4.39
N SER A 158 22.55 1.60 5.67
CA SER A 158 22.05 2.76 6.42
C SER A 158 22.87 4.01 6.05
N SER A 159 22.23 5.16 6.06
CA SER A 159 22.88 6.47 5.96
C SER A 159 23.50 6.88 7.29
N GLU A 160 24.46 7.81 7.24
CA GLU A 160 25.02 8.46 8.43
C GLU A 160 24.02 9.42 9.09
N THR A 161 23.01 9.89 8.32
CA THR A 161 22.02 10.86 8.77
C THR A 161 20.60 10.37 8.55
N GLU A 162 19.62 10.99 9.21
CA GLU A 162 18.20 10.69 9.03
C GLU A 162 17.62 11.43 7.80
N GLU A 163 18.18 11.13 6.62
CA GLU A 163 17.83 11.78 5.37
C GLU A 163 16.53 11.25 4.73
N PHE A 164 16.06 10.07 5.14
CA PHE A 164 14.85 9.45 4.59
C PHE A 164 13.63 9.85 5.38
N VAL A 165 12.53 10.11 4.68
CA VAL A 165 11.22 10.46 5.25
C VAL A 165 10.25 9.31 5.05
N PHE A 166 9.19 9.25 5.86
CA PHE A 166 8.17 8.22 5.69
C PHE A 166 7.28 8.54 4.49
N CYS A 167 7.26 7.65 3.51
CA CYS A 167 6.46 7.74 2.30
C CYS A 167 5.37 6.66 2.34
N HIS A 168 4.13 7.01 1.96
CA HIS A 168 3.06 6.06 1.69
C HIS A 168 3.27 5.30 0.38
N ASN A 169 3.86 5.96 -0.63
CA ASN A 169 4.20 5.43 -1.97
C ASN A 169 3.03 4.99 -2.86
N ASP A 170 1.81 4.90 -2.32
CA ASP A 170 0.56 4.62 -3.05
C ASP A 170 -0.61 5.52 -2.62
N LEU A 171 -0.36 6.80 -2.32
CA LEU A 171 -1.39 7.71 -1.81
C LEU A 171 -2.27 8.28 -2.94
N SER A 172 -3.23 7.45 -3.40
CA SER A 172 -4.29 7.86 -4.34
C SER A 172 -5.58 8.27 -3.61
N GLN A 173 -6.54 8.87 -4.33
CA GLN A 173 -7.84 9.24 -3.75
C GLN A 173 -8.62 8.04 -3.19
N LYS A 174 -8.40 6.84 -3.72
CA LYS A 174 -9.06 5.59 -3.28
C LYS A 174 -8.55 5.08 -1.94
N ASN A 175 -7.34 5.50 -1.57
CA ASN A 175 -6.67 5.10 -0.34
C ASN A 175 -6.92 6.10 0.80
N VAL A 176 -7.80 7.08 0.59
CA VAL A 176 -8.25 8.05 1.60
C VAL A 176 -9.74 7.84 1.84
N ILE A 177 -10.08 7.31 3.01
CA ILE A 177 -11.46 7.11 3.47
C ILE A 177 -11.91 8.37 4.21
N VAL A 178 -13.08 8.87 3.86
CA VAL A 178 -13.63 10.13 4.36
C VAL A 178 -15.00 9.88 4.98
N ASP A 179 -15.26 10.51 6.13
CA ASP A 179 -16.62 10.61 6.67
C ASP A 179 -17.43 11.60 5.81
N PRO A 180 -18.48 11.17 5.10
CA PRO A 180 -19.20 12.04 4.18
C PRO A 180 -20.02 13.15 4.87
N GLY A 181 -20.29 13.02 6.18
CA GLY A 181 -21.02 14.02 6.96
C GLY A 181 -20.13 15.19 7.40
N SER A 182 -18.92 14.90 7.86
CA SER A 182 -17.98 15.90 8.37
C SER A 182 -16.86 16.27 7.41
N LEU A 183 -16.66 15.50 6.33
CA LEU A 183 -15.56 15.61 5.37
C LEU A 183 -14.17 15.51 6.03
N LYS A 184 -14.08 14.76 7.13
CA LYS A 184 -12.80 14.48 7.80
C LYS A 184 -12.22 13.18 7.27
N VAL A 185 -10.90 13.10 7.21
CA VAL A 185 -10.21 11.84 6.92
C VAL A 185 -10.50 10.85 8.04
N ALA A 186 -11.23 9.78 7.73
CA ALA A 186 -11.53 8.70 8.66
C ALA A 186 -10.36 7.71 8.74
N ALA A 187 -9.71 7.43 7.60
CA ALA A 187 -8.49 6.64 7.55
C ALA A 187 -7.72 6.85 6.24
N ILE A 188 -6.40 6.75 6.30
CA ILE A 188 -5.53 6.46 5.16
C ILE A 188 -5.22 4.95 5.19
N ILE A 189 -5.40 4.27 4.06
CA ILE A 189 -5.30 2.81 3.95
C ILE A 189 -4.30 2.39 2.86
N ASP A 190 -3.99 1.09 2.82
CA ASP A 190 -3.11 0.48 1.80
C ASP A 190 -1.63 0.88 1.88
N TRP A 191 -1.07 0.75 3.08
CA TRP A 191 0.33 1.09 3.41
C TRP A 191 1.34 0.02 2.98
N GLU A 192 1.00 -0.87 2.06
CA GLU A 192 1.85 -2.03 1.72
C GLU A 192 3.19 -1.64 1.11
N TYR A 193 3.21 -0.51 0.39
CA TYR A 193 4.39 0.09 -0.25
C TYR A 193 5.12 1.12 0.64
N ALA A 194 4.61 1.36 1.84
CA ALA A 194 5.10 2.45 2.67
C ALA A 194 6.44 2.12 3.35
N GLY A 195 7.19 3.17 3.68
CA GLY A 195 8.46 3.06 4.39
C GLY A 195 9.30 4.33 4.28
N PHE A 196 10.53 4.27 4.75
CA PHE A 196 11.46 5.39 4.71
C PHE A 196 12.22 5.43 3.38
N TYR A 197 12.06 6.53 2.65
CA TYR A 197 12.67 6.79 1.34
C TYR A 197 13.02 8.27 1.19
N PRO A 198 13.78 8.68 0.16
CA PRO A 198 13.90 10.09 -0.19
C PRO A 198 12.53 10.72 -0.46
N GLU A 199 12.34 11.99 -0.09
CA GLU A 199 11.05 12.69 -0.17
C GLU A 199 10.39 12.61 -1.56
N TYR A 200 11.19 12.61 -2.64
CA TYR A 200 10.67 12.53 -4.01
C TYR A 200 9.99 11.20 -4.36
N PHE A 201 10.10 10.17 -3.51
CA PHE A 201 9.33 8.93 -3.66
C PHE A 201 7.83 9.16 -3.40
N GLU A 202 7.47 10.14 -2.56
CA GLU A 202 6.08 10.45 -2.24
C GLU A 202 5.46 11.38 -3.31
N ARG A 203 4.88 10.77 -4.33
CA ARG A 203 4.15 11.48 -5.38
C ARG A 203 2.72 11.81 -4.92
N ARG A 204 2.26 13.01 -5.27
CA ARG A 204 0.95 13.55 -4.86
C ARG A 204 -0.20 13.04 -5.74
N PHE A 205 -0.31 11.72 -5.90
CA PHE A 205 -1.31 11.12 -6.79
C PHE A 205 -2.76 11.40 -6.36
N PHE A 206 -3.00 11.67 -5.08
CA PHE A 206 -4.29 12.09 -4.55
C PHE A 206 -4.81 13.42 -5.15
N GLU A 207 -3.98 14.22 -5.82
CA GLU A 207 -4.41 15.45 -6.48
C GLU A 207 -5.28 15.20 -7.72
N ARG A 208 -5.26 13.98 -8.26
CA ARG A 208 -6.10 13.58 -9.39
C ARG A 208 -6.74 12.21 -9.18
N ASP A 209 -7.75 11.92 -9.99
CA ASP A 209 -8.31 10.57 -10.04
C ASP A 209 -7.35 9.61 -10.79
N GLY A 210 -7.51 8.31 -10.51
CA GLY A 210 -6.77 7.25 -11.15
C GLY A 210 -5.66 6.63 -10.29
N PRO A 211 -4.80 5.80 -10.90
CA PRO A 211 -3.79 5.02 -10.19
C PRO A 211 -2.57 5.86 -9.77
N SER A 212 -1.82 5.35 -8.79
CA SER A 212 -0.52 5.88 -8.33
C SER A 212 0.66 5.58 -9.26
N VAL A 213 0.46 5.84 -10.55
CA VAL A 213 1.48 5.75 -11.60
C VAL A 213 1.34 6.97 -12.50
N ALA A 214 2.40 7.39 -13.19
CA ALA A 214 2.30 8.49 -14.15
C ALA A 214 1.26 8.16 -15.25
N VAL A 215 0.41 9.12 -15.57
CA VAL A 215 -0.57 9.04 -16.66
C VAL A 215 -0.43 10.23 -17.60
N ASP A 216 -0.77 10.05 -18.88
CA ASP A 216 -1.00 11.09 -19.90
C ASP A 216 -0.22 12.40 -19.73
N GLY A 217 1.08 12.38 -20.10
CA GLY A 217 1.93 13.57 -20.11
C GLY A 217 2.60 13.91 -18.77
N GLU A 218 2.28 13.18 -17.69
CA GLU A 218 3.04 13.24 -16.44
C GLU A 218 4.45 12.67 -16.60
N GLU A 219 5.41 13.23 -15.85
CA GLU A 219 6.75 12.66 -15.71
C GLU A 219 6.66 11.29 -15.02
N ASP A 220 7.14 10.25 -15.71
CA ASP A 220 7.32 8.91 -15.13
C ASP A 220 8.65 8.85 -14.37
N ASP A 221 8.56 8.84 -13.04
CA ASP A 221 9.71 8.76 -12.14
C ASP A 221 10.19 7.32 -11.89
N SER A 222 9.54 6.29 -12.46
CA SER A 222 9.78 4.88 -12.12
C SER A 222 11.25 4.49 -12.24
N GLN A 223 11.92 4.89 -13.34
CA GLN A 223 13.34 4.56 -13.55
C GLN A 223 14.23 5.27 -12.53
N LYS A 224 13.95 6.53 -12.21
CA LYS A 224 14.69 7.30 -11.19
C LYS A 224 14.64 6.61 -9.82
N LEU A 225 13.50 6.05 -9.44
CA LEU A 225 13.35 5.30 -8.18
C LEU A 225 14.21 4.03 -8.18
N VAL A 226 14.24 3.31 -9.31
CA VAL A 226 15.06 2.11 -9.47
C VAL A 226 16.56 2.46 -9.47
N ASP A 227 16.96 3.50 -10.20
CA ASP A 227 18.35 3.96 -10.25
C ASP A 227 18.85 4.34 -8.85
N PHE A 228 18.01 5.00 -8.05
CA PHE A 228 18.33 5.32 -6.66
C PHE A 228 18.67 4.07 -5.85
N VAL A 229 17.79 3.06 -5.82
CA VAL A 229 18.06 1.85 -5.03
C VAL A 229 19.17 0.98 -5.60
N GLN A 230 19.43 1.03 -6.91
CA GLN A 230 20.56 0.34 -7.54
C GLN A 230 21.91 1.02 -7.27
N SER A 231 21.90 2.33 -6.98
CA SER A 231 23.10 3.10 -6.69
C SER A 231 23.59 2.99 -5.23
N LYS A 232 22.81 2.33 -4.37
CA LYS A 232 23.06 2.19 -2.95
C LYS A 232 23.78 0.88 -2.59
#